data_AF-A0A257VHE1-F1
#
_entry.id   AF-A0A257VHE1-F1
#
_cell.length_a   1.000
_cell.length_b   1.000
_cell.length_c   1.000
_cell.angle_alpha   90.00
_cell.angle_beta   90.00
_cell.angle_gamma   90.00
#
_symmetry.space_group_name_H-M   'P 1'
#
loop_
_entity.id
_entity.type
_entity.pdbx_description
1 polymer ?
#
loop_
_entity_poly.entity_id
_entity_poly.type
_entity_poly.pdbx_seq_one_letter_code
_entity_poly.pdbx_strand_id
1 'polypeptide(L)'
;MGVVNGSGNGQVLPDPIYALVAYINGELGDFLYSLRQEIVPTCRLRSHVSLLPPRKLAGNQDGAAEKVAEVAGQHQAFEVALGDICVFPVTNVIYLDLATGREQLLAMHADLNGGALAY
;
A
#
# COMPACT_ATOMS: atom_id res chain seq x y z
N MET A 1 52.32 -2.41 4.03
CA MET A 1 51.85 -3.65 4.69
C MET A 1 50.34 -3.65 4.52
N GLY A 2 49.87 -4.27 3.43
CA GLY A 2 48.47 -4.24 3.04
C GLY A 2 47.67 -5.36 3.66
N VAL A 3 46.35 -5.24 3.58
CA VAL A 3 45.52 -6.28 2.97
C VAL A 3 44.43 -5.57 2.17
N VAL A 4 44.55 -5.60 0.85
CA VAL A 4 43.44 -5.36 -0.07
C VAL A 4 42.64 -6.66 -0.09
N ASN A 5 41.40 -6.64 0.39
CA ASN A 5 40.51 -7.78 0.24
C ASN A 5 39.52 -7.51 -0.89
N GLY A 6 39.77 -8.20 -2.00
CA GLY A 6 38.75 -8.92 -2.76
C GLY A 6 37.71 -8.09 -3.49
N SER A 7 37.91 -7.96 -4.80
CA SER A 7 36.89 -7.63 -5.79
C SER A 7 35.67 -8.55 -5.67
N GLY A 8 34.68 -8.14 -4.88
CA GLY A 8 33.31 -8.56 -5.07
C GLY A 8 32.66 -7.61 -6.06
N ASN A 9 32.10 -8.12 -7.15
CA ASN A 9 31.10 -7.38 -7.90
C ASN A 9 29.94 -7.12 -6.93
N GLY A 10 30.01 -6.01 -6.19
CA GLY A 10 28.96 -5.56 -5.29
C GLY A 10 27.77 -5.20 -6.15
N GLN A 11 26.89 -6.17 -6.40
CA GLN A 11 25.55 -5.86 -6.86
C GLN A 11 24.92 -4.98 -5.78
N VAL A 12 24.90 -3.68 -6.04
CA VAL A 12 24.09 -2.73 -5.28
C VAL A 12 22.65 -3.19 -5.50
N LEU A 13 22.06 -3.82 -4.48
CA LEU A 13 20.64 -4.11 -4.52
C LEU A 13 19.89 -2.78 -4.64
N PRO A 14 18.89 -2.67 -5.52
CA PRO A 14 18.11 -1.45 -5.63
C PRO A 14 17.48 -1.13 -4.28
N ASP A 15 17.42 0.16 -3.94
CA ASP A 15 16.75 0.60 -2.72
C ASP A 15 15.32 0.04 -2.69
N PRO A 16 14.89 -0.56 -1.57
CA PRO A 16 13.57 -1.17 -1.48
C PRO A 16 12.46 -0.11 -1.62
N ILE A 17 11.37 -0.52 -2.29
CA ILE A 17 10.17 0.28 -2.49
C ILE A 17 9.04 -0.33 -1.67
N TYR A 18 8.31 0.53 -0.96
CA TYR A 18 7.25 0.15 -0.03
C TYR A 18 5.94 0.81 -0.43
N ALA A 19 4.84 0.08 -0.32
CA ALA A 19 3.49 0.62 -0.39
C ALA A 19 2.79 0.34 0.94
N LEU A 20 1.94 1.28 1.38
CA LEU A 20 1.09 1.08 2.55
C LEU A 20 -0.34 0.81 2.09
N VAL A 21 -0.90 -0.32 2.51
CA VAL A 21 -2.21 -0.79 2.07
C VAL A 21 -3.01 -1.31 3.25
N ALA A 22 -4.33 -1.14 3.20
CA ALA A 22 -5.28 -1.79 4.10
C ALA A 22 -5.91 -2.99 3.38
N TYR A 23 -5.62 -4.22 3.83
CA TYR A 23 -6.19 -5.43 3.24
C TYR A 23 -7.67 -5.56 3.58
N ILE A 24 -8.46 -5.93 2.57
CA ILE A 24 -9.86 -6.30 2.75
C ILE A 24 -9.90 -7.78 3.15
N ASN A 25 -10.52 -8.06 4.30
CA ASN A 25 -10.59 -9.39 4.91
C ASN A 25 -12.03 -9.93 4.88
N GLY A 26 -12.18 -11.23 5.17
CA GLY A 26 -13.48 -11.88 5.27
C GLY A 26 -14.20 -12.02 3.93
N GLU A 27 -15.53 -12.17 3.99
CA GLU A 27 -16.37 -12.49 2.83
C GLU A 27 -16.22 -11.49 1.68
N LEU A 28 -16.08 -10.19 1.99
CA LEU A 28 -15.84 -9.17 0.97
C LEU A 28 -14.51 -9.36 0.26
N GLY A 29 -13.46 -9.72 1.01
CA GLY A 29 -12.14 -10.01 0.44
C GLY A 29 -12.17 -11.21 -0.50
N ASP A 30 -12.85 -12.28 -0.09
CA ASP A 30 -12.98 -13.52 -0.85
C ASP A 30 -13.83 -13.33 -2.12
N PHE A 31 -14.92 -12.56 -2.03
CA PHE A 31 -15.71 -12.15 -3.18
C PHE A 31 -14.87 -11.39 -4.20
N LEU A 32 -14.15 -10.34 -3.76
CA LEU A 32 -13.32 -9.54 -4.65
C LEU A 32 -12.14 -10.33 -5.23
N TYR A 33 -11.58 -11.25 -4.47
CA TYR A 33 -10.56 -12.18 -4.97
C TYR A 33 -11.13 -13.06 -6.08
N SER A 34 -12.32 -13.64 -5.89
CA SER A 34 -12.98 -14.50 -6.87
C SER A 34 -13.31 -13.75 -8.16
N LEU A 35 -13.90 -12.55 -8.04
CA LEU A 35 -14.17 -11.67 -9.18
C LEU A 35 -12.89 -11.34 -9.98
N ARG A 36 -11.79 -11.08 -9.28
CA ARG A 36 -10.49 -10.84 -9.93
C ARG A 36 -10.02 -12.06 -10.71
N GLN A 37 -10.27 -13.28 -10.23
CA GLN A 37 -9.87 -14.49 -10.96
C GLN A 37 -10.67 -14.73 -12.23
N GLU A 38 -11.90 -14.25 -12.31
CA GLU A 38 -12.69 -14.32 -13.54
C GLU A 38 -12.15 -13.38 -14.63
N ILE A 39 -11.56 -12.25 -14.23
CA ILE A 39 -11.04 -11.23 -15.15
C ILE A 39 -9.57 -11.47 -15.49
N VAL A 40 -8.73 -11.75 -14.49
CA VAL A 40 -7.28 -11.98 -14.63
C VAL A 40 -6.88 -13.22 -13.83
N PRO A 41 -7.05 -14.44 -14.39
CA PRO A 41 -6.89 -15.70 -13.65
C PRO A 41 -5.50 -15.95 -13.04
N THR A 42 -4.48 -15.21 -13.47
CA THR A 42 -3.10 -15.31 -12.97
C THR A 42 -2.82 -14.38 -11.79
N CYS A 43 -3.72 -13.45 -11.45
CA CYS A 43 -3.49 -12.47 -10.40
C CYS A 43 -3.88 -13.03 -9.02
N ARG A 44 -2.89 -13.30 -8.16
CA ARG A 44 -3.09 -13.85 -6.81
C ARG A 44 -3.05 -12.79 -5.70
N LEU A 45 -3.14 -11.51 -6.05
CA LEU A 45 -3.06 -10.42 -5.08
C LEU A 45 -4.35 -10.31 -4.27
N ARG A 46 -4.21 -10.10 -2.96
CA ARG A 46 -5.34 -9.77 -2.07
C ARG A 46 -5.86 -8.38 -2.39
N SER A 47 -7.18 -8.24 -2.36
CA SER A 47 -7.84 -6.95 -2.48
C SER A 47 -7.48 -6.04 -1.30
N HIS A 48 -7.24 -4.79 -1.59
CA HIS A 48 -6.79 -3.81 -0.62
C HIS A 48 -7.18 -2.40 -1.06
N VAL A 49 -7.21 -1.48 -0.08
CA VAL A 49 -7.20 -0.04 -0.33
C VAL A 49 -5.76 0.44 -0.21
N SER A 50 -5.24 1.11 -1.24
CA SER A 50 -3.92 1.72 -1.18
C SER A 50 -4.00 3.02 -0.37
N LEU A 51 -3.28 3.08 0.75
CA LEU A 51 -3.19 4.28 1.59
C LEU A 51 -2.02 5.16 1.18
N LEU A 52 -0.90 4.58 0.77
CA LEU A 52 0.26 5.30 0.24
C LEU A 52 0.79 4.56 -1.00
N PRO A 53 1.01 5.24 -2.14
CA PRO A 53 1.62 4.61 -3.31
C PRO A 53 3.04 4.08 -3.03
N PRO A 54 3.52 3.10 -3.84
CA PRO A 54 4.89 2.60 -3.78
C PRO A 54 5.93 3.73 -3.81
N ARG A 55 6.78 3.80 -2.77
CA ARG A 55 7.81 4.83 -2.59
C ARG A 55 9.00 4.31 -1.79
N LYS A 56 10.12 5.06 -1.79
CA LYS A 56 11.20 4.84 -0.81
C LYS A 56 10.75 5.40 0.54
N LEU A 57 11.26 4.82 1.63
CA LEU A 57 11.08 5.41 2.95
C LEU A 57 12.06 6.57 3.14
N ALA A 58 11.61 7.65 3.76
CA ALA A 58 12.49 8.76 4.14
C ALA A 58 13.35 8.40 5.37
N GLY A 59 12.92 7.40 6.15
CA GLY A 59 13.64 6.84 7.30
C GLY A 59 13.87 5.33 7.17
N ASN A 60 14.06 4.66 8.31
CA ASN A 60 14.16 3.20 8.37
C ASN A 60 12.77 2.54 8.51
N GLN A 61 12.72 1.21 8.40
CA GLN A 61 11.48 0.44 8.50
C GLN A 61 10.82 0.55 9.88
N ASP A 62 11.62 0.58 10.95
CA ASP A 62 11.10 0.64 12.33
C ASP A 62 10.36 1.96 12.58
N GLY A 63 10.96 3.09 12.21
CA GLY A 63 10.32 4.40 12.32
C GLY A 63 9.10 4.54 11.43
N ALA A 64 9.08 3.87 10.27
CA ALA A 64 7.88 3.79 9.44
C ALA A 64 6.76 2.98 10.14
N ALA A 65 7.09 1.83 10.74
CA ALA A 65 6.13 1.00 11.47
C ALA A 65 5.57 1.71 12.71
N GLU A 66 6.43 2.38 13.47
CA GLU A 66 6.03 3.22 14.62
C GLU A 66 5.07 4.34 14.17
N LYS A 67 5.39 5.02 13.06
CA LYS A 67 4.52 6.07 12.52
C LYS A 67 3.16 5.52 12.09
N VAL A 68 3.14 4.37 11.41
CA VAL A 68 1.87 3.70 11.03
C VAL A 68 1.05 3.36 12.28
N ALA A 69 1.67 2.80 13.32
CA ALA A 69 0.97 2.43 14.54
C ALA A 69 0.41 3.65 15.29
N GLU A 70 1.19 4.73 15.38
CA GLU A 70 0.77 6.00 15.98
C GLU A 70 -0.46 6.56 15.26
N VAL A 71 -0.38 6.74 13.94
CA VAL A 71 -1.45 7.35 13.16
C VAL A 71 -2.68 6.44 13.14
N ALA A 72 -2.51 5.13 12.93
CA ALA A 72 -3.64 4.19 12.94
C ALA A 72 -4.37 4.18 14.29
N GLY A 73 -3.66 4.37 15.41
CA GLY A 73 -4.25 4.47 16.74
C GLY A 73 -5.03 5.77 17.01
N GLN A 74 -4.82 6.82 16.23
CA GLN A 74 -5.53 8.10 16.34
C GLN A 74 -6.85 8.13 15.57
N HIS A 75 -7.05 7.18 14.65
CA HIS A 75 -8.25 7.10 13.82
C HIS A 75 -9.23 6.08 14.40
N GLN A 76 -10.48 6.48 14.61
CA GLN A 76 -11.54 5.54 15.00
C GLN A 76 -11.84 4.58 13.84
N ALA A 77 -12.16 3.31 14.15
CA ALA A 77 -12.69 2.39 13.15
C ALA A 77 -13.94 2.97 12.46
N PHE A 78 -13.99 2.87 11.14
CA PHE A 78 -15.07 3.40 10.31
C PHE A 78 -15.48 2.38 9.24
N GLU A 79 -16.69 2.56 8.72
CA GLU A 79 -17.24 1.71 7.66
C GLU A 79 -16.83 2.23 6.28
N VAL A 80 -16.50 1.29 5.39
CA VAL A 80 -16.24 1.55 3.98
C VAL A 80 -17.22 0.74 3.15
N ALA A 81 -17.90 1.38 2.22
CA ALA A 81 -18.81 0.73 1.29
C ALA A 81 -18.25 0.82 -0.13
N LEU A 82 -18.34 -0.29 -0.88
CA LEU A 82 -17.98 -0.31 -2.29
C LEU A 82 -18.98 0.55 -3.09
N GLY A 83 -18.44 1.33 -4.02
CA GLY A 83 -19.19 2.09 -5.01
C GLY A 83 -19.07 1.48 -6.40
N ASP A 84 -19.06 2.35 -7.41
CA ASP A 84 -19.08 1.95 -8.81
C ASP A 84 -17.77 1.29 -9.28
N ILE A 85 -17.86 0.51 -10.36
CA ILE A 85 -16.68 0.05 -11.09
C ILE A 85 -16.16 1.20 -11.94
N CYS A 86 -14.88 1.52 -11.78
CA CYS A 86 -14.21 2.62 -12.46
C CYS A 86 -12.94 2.15 -13.15
N VAL A 87 -12.40 3.00 -14.03
CA VAL A 87 -11.15 2.75 -14.75
C VAL A 87 -10.27 3.98 -14.64
N PHE A 88 -9.02 3.80 -14.23
CA PHE A 88 -8.03 4.87 -14.33
C PHE A 88 -7.70 5.13 -15.82
N PRO A 89 -7.93 6.34 -16.33
CA PRO A 89 -7.90 6.60 -17.78
C PRO A 89 -6.52 6.41 -18.41
N VAL A 90 -5.44 6.57 -17.64
CA VAL A 90 -4.07 6.46 -18.13
C VAL A 90 -3.54 5.03 -18.09
N THR A 91 -3.83 4.31 -17.00
CA THR A 91 -3.26 2.97 -16.76
C THR A 91 -4.20 1.83 -17.17
N ASN A 92 -5.45 2.14 -17.54
CA ASN A 92 -6.52 1.17 -17.81
C ASN A 92 -6.75 0.17 -16.66
N VAL A 93 -6.42 0.57 -15.43
CA VAL A 93 -6.62 -0.25 -14.25
C VAL A 93 -8.08 -0.12 -13.81
N ILE A 94 -8.78 -1.25 -13.78
CA ILE A 94 -10.13 -1.37 -13.21
C ILE A 94 -10.01 -1.33 -11.68
N TYR A 95 -10.81 -0.48 -11.05
CA TYR A 95 -10.93 -0.39 -9.60
C TYR A 95 -12.39 -0.25 -9.18
N LEU A 96 -12.65 -0.53 -7.90
CA LEU A 96 -13.95 -0.26 -7.28
C LEU A 96 -13.83 1.03 -6.49
N ASP A 97 -14.73 1.96 -6.76
CA ASP A 97 -14.78 3.21 -6.04
C ASP A 97 -15.30 3.02 -4.61
N LEU A 98 -15.24 4.06 -3.80
CA LEU A 98 -15.78 4.05 -2.44
C LEU A 98 -17.03 4.93 -2.37
N ALA A 99 -18.16 4.31 -2.05
CA ALA A 99 -19.42 5.00 -1.78
C ALA A 99 -19.41 5.68 -0.40
N THR A 100 -18.74 5.06 0.58
CA THR A 100 -18.61 5.56 1.97
C THR A 100 -17.17 5.37 2.45
N GLY A 101 -16.71 6.21 3.39
CA GLY A 101 -15.39 6.07 4.03
C GLY A 101 -14.26 6.84 3.33
N ARG A 102 -14.55 7.55 2.24
CA ARG A 102 -13.55 8.30 1.46
C ARG A 102 -12.87 9.39 2.27
N GLU A 103 -13.64 10.20 3.00
CA GLU A 103 -13.09 11.33 3.76
C GLU A 103 -12.15 10.86 4.87
N GLN A 104 -12.53 9.78 5.56
CA GLN A 104 -11.73 9.15 6.60
C GLN A 104 -10.41 8.60 6.02
N LEU A 105 -10.47 7.93 4.87
CA LEU A 105 -9.27 7.44 4.18
C LEU A 105 -8.38 8.58 3.68
N LEU A 106 -8.96 9.69 3.21
CA LEU A 106 -8.19 10.87 2.80
C LEU A 106 -7.51 11.54 4.00
N ALA A 107 -8.19 11.66 5.14
CA ALA A 107 -7.59 12.15 6.38
C ALA A 107 -6.45 11.24 6.84
N MET A 108 -6.69 9.93 6.87
CA MET A 108 -5.66 8.95 7.20
C MET A 108 -4.47 9.00 6.23
N HIS A 109 -4.71 9.13 4.92
CA HIS A 109 -3.66 9.35 3.93
C HIS A 109 -2.84 10.60 4.26
N ALA A 110 -3.48 11.73 4.56
CA ALA A 110 -2.80 12.97 4.87
C ALA A 110 -1.89 12.85 6.10
N ASP A 111 -2.38 12.22 7.17
CA ASP A 111 -1.61 12.02 8.41
C ASP A 111 -0.46 11.01 8.24
N LEU A 112 -0.65 9.98 7.41
CA LEU A 112 0.37 8.99 7.08
C LEU A 112 1.43 9.56 6.12
N ASN A 113 1.10 10.54 5.28
CA ASN A 113 1.99 11.09 4.27
C ASN A 113 2.98 12.12 4.84
N GLY A 114 3.72 11.75 5.88
CA GLY A 114 4.70 12.61 6.56
C GLY A 114 5.75 11.83 7.33
N GLY A 115 6.75 12.54 7.87
CA GLY A 115 7.84 11.94 8.64
C GLY A 115 8.59 10.84 7.87
N ALA A 116 8.73 9.65 8.47
CA ALA A 116 9.40 8.50 7.85
C ALA A 116 8.69 7.96 6.58
N LEU A 117 7.43 8.34 6.36
CA LEU A 117 6.58 7.93 5.24
C LEU A 117 6.37 9.05 4.20
N ALA A 118 7.00 10.21 4.38
CA ALA A 118 6.88 11.34 3.46
C ALA A 118 7.27 10.96 2.01
N TYR A 119 6.66 11.65 1.04
CA TYR A 119 7.04 11.57 -0.37
C TYR A 119 8.26 12.45 -0.66
#